data_AF-A0A2C9KXH2-F1
#
_entry.id   AF-A0A2C9KXH2-F1
#
_cell.length_a   1.000
_cell.length_b   1.000
_cell.length_c   1.000
_cell.angle_alpha   90.00
_cell.angle_beta   90.00
_cell.angle_gamma   90.00
#
_symmetry.space_group_name_H-M   'P 1'
#
loop_
_entity.id
_entity.type
_entity.pdbx_description
1 polymer ?
#
loop_
_entity_poly.entity_id
_entity_poly.type
_entity_poly.pdbx_seq_one_letter_code
_entity_poly.pdbx_strand_id
1 'polypeptide(L)'
;MILPNASSGCGGNLTGLSYGVFTSPEFPNRYLQNQTCSWYISPHRTSYFKFDEVSAGLDCDTSYVAVYQGTLDTDPLISTYCNVANVSPRQFSSSIMVQYISTGNGTAPVFKFTFAPTMNELLIWNVFLQNFCHQLKVKEGLNDFLGGKYCGALTPISLKSTKNTVKIILETSALSSAATFTLTFAEQNRICGGFVNASSPSQVISPGYPNTYGQPVLCSWLINVPRNNEIQINMTNRLCSGGATLYVTDEPLVAAGQNVDLCDPSLHDPFYSLSESVKVLYNGTSTSKFSLDVSTAGCQRSYSQPSGRIFSSGFPFSYQNNHNCTYTIQTANNTSVALYFREFNLEAHPNCVYDLLTVKNSSSQVVATLCGRTLPNPVFLRDNRATLQFLTDISVGGMGFDQFFK
;
A
#
# COMPACT_ATOMS: atom_id res chain seq x y z
N MET A 1 -17.75 15.95 0.25
CA MET A 1 -17.84 17.22 -0.51
C MET A 1 -18.20 16.85 -1.94
N ILE A 2 -19.10 17.62 -2.56
CA ILE A 2 -19.96 17.24 -3.68
C ILE A 2 -19.15 16.71 -4.88
N LEU A 3 -19.51 15.49 -5.30
CA LEU A 3 -18.89 14.60 -6.30
C LEU A 3 -19.02 15.19 -7.71
N PRO A 4 -18.32 14.66 -8.76
CA PRO A 4 -18.78 14.94 -10.11
C PRO A 4 -20.07 14.13 -10.23
N ASN A 5 -21.20 14.76 -9.91
CA ASN A 5 -22.43 14.40 -10.57
C ASN A 5 -22.07 14.47 -12.05
N ALA A 6 -21.85 13.31 -12.69
CA ALA A 6 -22.34 13.17 -14.04
C ALA A 6 -23.76 13.70 -13.97
N SER A 7 -23.97 14.79 -14.69
CA SER A 7 -25.07 15.72 -14.59
C SER A 7 -26.42 15.03 -14.47
N SER A 8 -27.43 15.82 -14.13
CA SER A 8 -28.84 15.59 -14.47
C SER A 8 -29.10 15.36 -15.98
N GLY A 9 -28.12 14.86 -16.73
CA GLY A 9 -28.11 14.66 -18.17
C GLY A 9 -28.17 13.18 -18.55
N CYS A 10 -28.75 12.94 -19.71
CA CYS A 10 -28.95 11.63 -20.32
C CYS A 10 -27.64 11.13 -20.99
N GLY A 11 -27.03 10.07 -20.43
CA GLY A 11 -25.88 9.37 -21.02
C GLY A 11 -24.49 9.96 -20.72
N GLY A 12 -23.44 9.28 -21.22
CA GLY A 12 -22.05 9.75 -21.09
C GLY A 12 -20.99 8.68 -21.31
N ASN A 13 -19.75 9.10 -21.59
CA ASN A 13 -18.60 8.20 -21.72
C ASN A 13 -17.78 8.22 -20.41
N LEU A 14 -17.83 7.11 -19.66
CA LEU A 14 -17.21 6.90 -18.35
C LEU A 14 -15.97 6.00 -18.45
N THR A 15 -15.18 6.19 -19.51
CA THR A 15 -13.90 5.52 -19.74
C THR A 15 -12.81 6.11 -18.83
N GLY A 16 -11.88 5.28 -18.36
CA GLY A 16 -10.78 5.75 -17.51
C GLY A 16 -11.07 5.78 -15.99
N LEU A 17 -12.31 5.52 -15.59
CA LEU A 17 -12.75 5.56 -14.19
C LEU A 17 -12.67 4.18 -13.55
N SER A 18 -12.10 4.10 -12.34
CA SER A 18 -12.07 2.86 -11.55
C SER A 18 -13.31 2.67 -10.68
N TYR A 19 -14.09 3.74 -10.47
CA TYR A 19 -15.34 3.79 -9.72
C TYR A 19 -16.21 4.88 -10.33
N GLY A 20 -17.52 4.69 -10.32
CA GLY A 20 -18.46 5.71 -10.73
C GLY A 20 -19.87 5.42 -10.23
N VAL A 21 -20.62 6.49 -10.01
CA VAL A 21 -22.04 6.46 -9.69
C VAL A 21 -22.77 7.39 -10.63
N PHE A 22 -23.85 6.92 -11.24
CA PHE A 22 -24.77 7.76 -11.99
C PHE A 22 -26.20 7.31 -11.73
N THR A 23 -27.14 8.22 -11.99
CA THR A 23 -28.56 8.01 -11.73
C THR A 23 -29.36 8.11 -13.01
N SER A 24 -30.63 7.69 -12.96
CA SER A 24 -31.60 8.05 -13.99
C SER A 24 -31.68 9.59 -14.15
N PRO A 25 -32.05 10.09 -15.34
CA PRO A 25 -32.38 11.50 -15.53
C PRO A 25 -33.40 11.98 -14.49
N GLU A 26 -33.25 13.21 -14.00
CA GLU A 26 -34.15 13.84 -13.00
C GLU A 26 -34.29 13.11 -11.65
N PHE A 27 -33.41 12.13 -11.35
CA PHE A 27 -33.43 11.40 -10.07
C PHE A 27 -33.45 12.35 -8.85
N PRO A 28 -34.28 12.09 -7.82
CA PRO A 28 -35.14 10.91 -7.61
C PRO A 28 -36.54 11.03 -8.25
N ASN A 29 -36.83 12.12 -8.96
CA ASN A 29 -38.13 12.36 -9.56
C ASN A 29 -38.37 11.47 -10.80
N ARG A 30 -39.64 11.16 -11.04
CA ARG A 30 -40.10 10.33 -12.18
C ARG A 30 -40.63 11.20 -13.30
N TYR A 31 -39.75 11.84 -14.07
CA TYR A 31 -40.21 12.56 -15.26
C TYR A 31 -39.16 12.46 -16.35
N LEU A 32 -39.58 11.87 -17.48
CA LEU A 32 -39.08 12.00 -18.86
C LEU A 32 -39.68 10.82 -19.66
N GLN A 33 -40.69 11.11 -20.49
CA GLN A 33 -41.30 10.15 -21.41
C GLN A 33 -40.57 10.18 -22.75
N ASN A 34 -40.40 9.02 -23.39
CA ASN A 34 -39.75 8.87 -24.70
C ASN A 34 -38.27 9.29 -24.70
N GLN A 35 -37.47 8.69 -23.81
CA GLN A 35 -36.02 8.91 -23.78
C GLN A 35 -35.23 7.61 -23.84
N THR A 36 -34.11 7.68 -24.55
CA THR A 36 -33.09 6.64 -24.57
C THR A 36 -31.75 7.27 -24.18
N CYS A 37 -31.11 6.76 -23.13
CA CYS A 37 -29.81 7.22 -22.66
C CYS A 37 -28.82 6.06 -22.64
N SER A 38 -27.57 6.31 -23.00
CA SER A 38 -26.52 5.30 -22.97
C SER A 38 -25.29 5.80 -22.20
N TRP A 39 -24.80 4.98 -21.28
CA TRP A 39 -23.53 5.18 -20.59
C TRP A 39 -22.53 4.09 -21.00
N TYR A 40 -21.34 4.52 -21.40
CA TYR A 40 -20.26 3.63 -21.83
C TYR A 40 -19.21 3.54 -20.73
N ILE A 41 -18.90 2.34 -20.26
CA ILE A 41 -17.95 2.11 -19.17
C ILE A 41 -16.87 1.17 -19.69
N SER A 42 -15.61 1.59 -19.60
CA SER A 42 -14.46 0.74 -19.91
C SER A 42 -13.55 0.66 -18.67
N PRO A 43 -13.54 -0.48 -17.96
CA PRO A 43 -12.80 -0.61 -16.72
C PRO A 43 -11.32 -0.93 -16.99
N HIS A 44 -10.41 -0.37 -16.19
CA HIS A 44 -8.97 -0.72 -16.24
C HIS A 44 -8.62 -2.05 -15.57
N ARG A 45 -9.55 -2.61 -14.78
CA ARG A 45 -9.40 -3.86 -14.04
C ARG A 45 -10.78 -4.46 -13.77
N THR A 46 -10.84 -5.74 -13.41
CA THR A 46 -12.11 -6.39 -13.05
C THR A 46 -12.87 -5.55 -12.03
N SER A 47 -14.12 -5.29 -12.37
CA SER A 47 -15.02 -4.40 -11.65
C SER A 47 -16.33 -5.13 -11.42
N TYR A 48 -17.13 -4.66 -10.48
CA TYR A 48 -18.51 -5.06 -10.35
C TYR A 48 -19.40 -3.87 -10.58
N PHE A 49 -20.61 -4.13 -11.05
CA PHE A 49 -21.68 -3.16 -11.06
C PHE A 49 -22.85 -3.64 -10.21
N LYS A 50 -23.61 -2.69 -9.68
CA LYS A 50 -24.87 -2.93 -8.98
C LYS A 50 -25.85 -1.78 -9.22
N PHE A 51 -27.12 -2.08 -9.05
CA PHE A 51 -28.16 -1.08 -8.90
C PHE A 51 -28.60 -1.07 -7.43
N ASP A 52 -28.60 0.12 -6.80
CA ASP A 52 -29.08 0.26 -5.41
C ASP A 52 -30.61 0.01 -5.37
N GLU A 53 -31.35 0.60 -6.30
CA GLU A 53 -32.77 0.33 -6.55
C GLU A 53 -33.08 0.63 -8.03
N VAL A 54 -33.96 -0.16 -8.65
CA VAL A 54 -34.54 0.14 -9.97
C VAL A 54 -36.05 0.10 -9.84
N SER A 55 -36.72 1.24 -9.89
CA SER A 55 -38.18 1.29 -9.80
C SER A 55 -38.79 1.73 -11.13
N ALA A 56 -39.43 0.80 -11.82
CA ALA A 56 -40.04 0.96 -13.15
C ALA A 56 -41.40 0.23 -13.23
N GLY A 57 -42.03 0.18 -14.41
CA GLY A 57 -43.23 -0.63 -14.64
C GLY A 57 -42.98 -2.13 -14.42
N LEU A 58 -44.07 -2.90 -14.18
CA LEU A 58 -43.99 -4.31 -13.75
C LEU A 58 -43.44 -5.26 -14.82
N ASP A 59 -43.61 -4.96 -16.10
CA ASP A 59 -43.42 -5.96 -17.16
C ASP A 59 -42.15 -5.77 -18.01
N CYS A 60 -41.22 -4.85 -17.69
CA CYS A 60 -40.00 -4.58 -18.48
C CYS A 60 -40.21 -4.26 -19.98
N ASP A 61 -41.43 -4.28 -20.50
CA ASP A 61 -41.71 -4.26 -21.95
C ASP A 61 -41.63 -2.86 -22.57
N THR A 62 -41.89 -1.83 -21.78
CA THR A 62 -42.03 -0.45 -22.27
C THR A 62 -40.99 0.50 -21.67
N SER A 63 -40.40 0.17 -20.53
CA SER A 63 -39.53 1.07 -19.78
C SER A 63 -38.60 0.25 -18.88
N TYR A 64 -37.30 0.30 -19.16
CA TYR A 64 -36.33 -0.59 -18.51
C TYR A 64 -34.90 -0.02 -18.59
N VAL A 65 -33.99 -0.66 -17.85
CA VAL A 65 -32.56 -0.45 -17.98
C VAL A 65 -31.89 -1.76 -18.40
N ALA A 66 -31.17 -1.74 -19.52
CA ALA A 66 -30.43 -2.89 -20.04
C ALA A 66 -28.93 -2.68 -19.88
N VAL A 67 -28.19 -3.76 -19.63
CA VAL A 67 -26.73 -3.75 -19.57
C VAL A 67 -26.18 -4.71 -20.62
N TYR A 68 -25.32 -4.22 -21.50
CA TYR A 68 -24.72 -4.96 -22.61
C TYR A 68 -23.22 -5.16 -22.37
N GLN A 69 -22.68 -6.30 -22.79
CA GLN A 69 -21.28 -6.66 -22.70
C GLN A 69 -20.49 -6.13 -23.91
N GLY A 70 -20.41 -4.81 -24.00
CA GLY A 70 -19.68 -4.11 -25.05
C GLY A 70 -20.03 -2.61 -25.05
N THR A 71 -20.01 -1.98 -26.22
CA THR A 71 -20.30 -0.55 -26.39
C THR A 71 -21.45 -0.27 -27.36
N LEU A 72 -22.10 -1.31 -27.90
CA LEU A 72 -23.21 -1.23 -28.84
C LEU A 72 -24.45 -1.91 -28.26
N ASP A 73 -25.63 -1.53 -28.74
CA ASP A 73 -26.92 -2.16 -28.40
C ASP A 73 -27.14 -3.52 -29.09
N THR A 74 -26.26 -3.87 -30.03
CA THR A 74 -26.16 -5.18 -30.67
C THR A 74 -25.22 -6.16 -29.96
N ASP A 75 -24.46 -5.68 -28.96
CA ASP A 75 -23.56 -6.53 -28.18
C ASP A 75 -24.33 -7.50 -27.26
N PRO A 76 -23.70 -8.56 -26.72
CA PRO A 76 -24.38 -9.53 -25.87
C PRO A 76 -25.06 -8.87 -24.65
N LEU A 77 -26.37 -9.07 -24.51
CA LEU A 77 -27.15 -8.55 -23.38
C LEU A 77 -26.80 -9.32 -22.10
N ILE A 78 -26.32 -8.61 -21.07
CA ILE A 78 -26.04 -9.19 -19.75
C ILE A 78 -27.34 -9.41 -18.97
N SER A 79 -28.16 -8.37 -18.88
CA SER A 79 -29.43 -8.41 -18.16
C SER A 79 -30.27 -7.15 -18.42
N THR A 80 -31.59 -7.30 -18.32
CA THR A 80 -32.58 -6.21 -18.31
C THR A 80 -33.17 -6.09 -16.92
N TYR A 81 -33.31 -4.86 -16.43
CA TYR A 81 -33.81 -4.53 -15.10
C TYR A 81 -35.05 -3.64 -15.20
N CYS A 82 -36.14 -4.08 -14.55
CA CYS A 82 -37.31 -3.28 -14.23
C CYS A 82 -37.82 -3.71 -12.85
N ASN A 83 -38.20 -2.74 -12.02
CA ASN A 83 -38.80 -2.99 -10.70
C ASN A 83 -38.06 -4.02 -9.82
N VAL A 84 -36.74 -3.84 -9.66
CA VAL A 84 -35.89 -4.71 -8.84
C VAL A 84 -35.31 -3.93 -7.66
N ALA A 85 -35.42 -4.50 -6.46
CA ALA A 85 -34.73 -4.02 -5.26
C ALA A 85 -33.49 -4.90 -4.99
N ASN A 86 -32.35 -4.30 -4.67
CA ASN A 86 -31.10 -4.98 -4.31
C ASN A 86 -30.61 -6.03 -5.32
N VAL A 87 -30.15 -5.56 -6.48
CA VAL A 87 -29.50 -6.42 -7.49
C VAL A 87 -28.16 -6.92 -6.94
N SER A 88 -27.93 -8.24 -6.96
CA SER A 88 -26.62 -8.82 -6.61
C SER A 88 -25.52 -8.24 -7.51
N PRO A 89 -24.40 -7.77 -6.94
CA PRO A 89 -23.29 -7.24 -7.73
C PRO A 89 -22.82 -8.21 -8.81
N ARG A 90 -22.70 -7.73 -10.06
CA ARG A 90 -22.21 -8.53 -11.19
C ARG A 90 -20.84 -8.05 -11.65
N GLN A 91 -19.92 -8.98 -11.84
CA GLN A 91 -18.57 -8.67 -12.29
C GLN A 91 -18.50 -8.43 -13.80
N PHE A 92 -17.62 -7.53 -14.21
CA PHE A 92 -17.29 -7.25 -15.60
C PHE A 92 -15.81 -6.89 -15.71
N SER A 93 -15.15 -7.41 -16.75
CA SER A 93 -13.73 -7.18 -17.04
C SER A 93 -13.48 -6.54 -18.40
N SER A 94 -14.52 -6.46 -19.24
CA SER A 94 -14.53 -5.79 -20.55
C SER A 94 -15.43 -4.56 -20.49
N SER A 95 -15.44 -3.74 -21.56
CA SER A 95 -16.37 -2.62 -21.64
C SER A 95 -17.82 -3.08 -21.52
N ILE A 96 -18.65 -2.27 -20.86
CA ILE A 96 -20.10 -2.45 -20.77
C ILE A 96 -20.83 -1.18 -21.18
N MET A 97 -22.04 -1.34 -21.72
CA MET A 97 -22.95 -0.24 -22.01
C MET A 97 -24.19 -0.40 -21.15
N VAL A 98 -24.56 0.65 -20.43
CA VAL A 98 -25.83 0.72 -19.70
C VAL A 98 -26.78 1.58 -20.51
N GLN A 99 -27.92 1.01 -20.91
CA GLN A 99 -28.94 1.69 -21.71
C GLN A 99 -30.22 1.85 -20.90
N TYR A 100 -30.68 3.09 -20.77
CA TYR A 100 -31.96 3.45 -20.18
C TYR A 100 -32.97 3.71 -21.29
N ILE A 101 -34.15 3.10 -21.20
CA ILE A 101 -35.25 3.29 -22.13
C ILE A 101 -36.51 3.63 -21.34
N SER A 102 -37.18 4.74 -21.71
CA SER A 102 -38.48 5.16 -21.20
C SER A 102 -39.39 5.48 -22.37
N THR A 103 -40.56 4.85 -22.45
CA THR A 103 -41.59 5.14 -23.46
C THR A 103 -42.81 5.77 -22.80
N GLY A 104 -43.59 6.56 -23.54
CA GLY A 104 -44.73 7.32 -23.00
C GLY A 104 -45.87 6.50 -22.38
N ASN A 105 -45.86 5.17 -22.60
CA ASN A 105 -46.88 4.25 -22.06
C ASN A 105 -46.40 3.48 -20.81
N GLY A 106 -45.16 3.70 -20.35
CA GLY A 106 -44.56 3.01 -19.21
C GLY A 106 -44.21 3.94 -18.05
N THR A 107 -43.90 3.37 -16.88
CA THR A 107 -43.34 4.14 -15.75
C THR A 107 -41.83 4.25 -15.94
N ALA A 108 -41.34 5.49 -16.12
CA ALA A 108 -39.93 5.81 -16.28
C ALA A 108 -39.07 5.16 -15.16
N PRO A 109 -38.01 4.41 -15.49
CA PRO A 109 -37.16 3.78 -14.50
C PRO A 109 -36.41 4.80 -13.64
N VAL A 110 -36.56 4.71 -12.33
CA VAL A 110 -35.72 5.46 -11.39
C VAL A 110 -34.64 4.54 -10.89
N PHE A 111 -33.37 4.91 -11.06
CA PHE A 111 -32.28 4.07 -10.62
C PHE A 111 -31.05 4.85 -10.17
N LYS A 112 -30.23 4.17 -9.37
CA LYS A 112 -28.86 4.56 -9.05
C LYS A 112 -27.92 3.39 -9.35
N PHE A 113 -27.06 3.59 -10.35
CA PHE A 113 -26.08 2.62 -10.78
C PHE A 113 -24.74 2.94 -10.15
N THR A 114 -24.07 1.91 -9.63
CA THR A 114 -22.71 2.00 -9.12
C THR A 114 -21.88 0.96 -9.84
N PHE A 115 -20.74 1.37 -10.40
CA PHE A 115 -19.67 0.44 -10.71
C PHE A 115 -18.46 0.78 -9.88
N ALA A 116 -17.80 -0.26 -9.40
CA ALA A 116 -16.62 -0.16 -8.57
C ALA A 116 -15.66 -1.26 -8.96
N PRO A 117 -14.37 -1.11 -8.71
CA PRO A 117 -13.46 -2.22 -8.93
C PRO A 117 -13.83 -3.33 -7.95
N THR A 118 -13.71 -4.59 -8.36
CA THR A 118 -13.78 -5.70 -7.40
C THR A 118 -12.51 -5.63 -6.57
N MET A 119 -12.56 -4.85 -5.49
CA MET A 119 -11.51 -4.72 -4.50
C MET A 119 -12.07 -5.24 -3.18
N ASN A 120 -11.65 -6.47 -2.95
CA ASN A 120 -11.87 -7.32 -1.81
C ASN A 120 -11.29 -6.71 -0.52
N GLU A 121 -12.12 -6.24 0.42
CA GLU A 121 -11.68 -6.01 1.81
C GLU A 121 -12.71 -6.54 2.82
N LEU A 122 -12.27 -7.46 3.67
CA LEU A 122 -12.88 -7.78 4.97
C LEU A 122 -11.93 -7.23 6.04
N LEU A 123 -12.34 -6.19 6.76
CA LEU A 123 -11.70 -5.76 8.02
C LEU A 123 -12.00 -6.80 9.08
N ILE A 124 -11.03 -7.25 9.88
CA ILE A 124 -11.27 -8.06 11.06
C ILE A 124 -10.77 -7.28 12.29
N TRP A 125 -11.65 -7.05 13.26
CA TRP A 125 -11.45 -6.31 14.51
C TRP A 125 -12.04 -7.10 15.69
N ASN A 126 -11.55 -6.92 16.91
CA ASN A 126 -12.04 -7.51 18.17
C ASN A 126 -11.85 -9.02 18.32
N VAL A 127 -10.69 -9.55 17.94
CA VAL A 127 -10.34 -10.94 18.29
C VAL A 127 -10.05 -11.03 19.78
N PHE A 128 -11.02 -11.47 20.59
CA PHE A 128 -10.83 -11.76 22.01
C PHE A 128 -10.57 -13.25 22.21
N LEU A 129 -9.45 -13.66 22.78
CA LEU A 129 -9.22 -15.06 23.19
C LEU A 129 -9.18 -15.11 24.71
N GLN A 130 -10.14 -15.79 25.34
CA GLN A 130 -10.07 -16.08 26.78
C GLN A 130 -9.37 -17.41 27.04
N ASN A 131 -8.25 -17.35 27.76
CA ASN A 131 -7.45 -18.43 28.34
C ASN A 131 -6.64 -19.39 27.40
N PHE A 132 -5.47 -19.76 27.95
CA PHE A 132 -4.39 -20.66 27.52
C PHE A 132 -4.29 -21.09 26.04
N CYS A 133 -3.19 -20.67 25.39
CA CYS A 133 -2.51 -21.25 24.21
C CYS A 133 -3.34 -21.92 23.09
N HIS A 134 -4.54 -21.42 22.80
CA HIS A 134 -5.26 -21.73 21.57
C HIS A 134 -4.65 -20.96 20.40
N GLN A 135 -4.40 -21.63 19.27
CA GLN A 135 -3.77 -21.00 18.10
C GLN A 135 -4.84 -20.49 17.14
N LEU A 136 -4.89 -19.19 16.93
CA LEU A 136 -5.66 -18.61 15.83
C LEU A 136 -4.75 -18.40 14.63
N LYS A 137 -5.10 -19.01 13.50
CA LYS A 137 -4.47 -18.79 12.19
C LYS A 137 -5.48 -18.11 11.28
N VAL A 138 -5.11 -16.95 10.75
CA VAL A 138 -5.90 -16.25 9.74
C VAL A 138 -5.20 -16.45 8.39
N LYS A 139 -5.90 -17.02 7.42
CA LYS A 139 -5.38 -17.32 6.08
C LYS A 139 -6.13 -16.52 5.02
N GLU A 140 -5.41 -16.13 4.00
CA GLU A 140 -5.90 -15.47 2.79
C GLU A 140 -5.85 -16.45 1.62
N GLY A 141 -7.01 -16.78 1.03
CA GLY A 141 -7.08 -17.77 -0.04
C GLY A 141 -6.71 -19.21 0.40
N LEU A 142 -6.25 -20.02 -0.55
CA LEU A 142 -5.95 -21.44 -0.33
C LEU A 142 -4.61 -21.69 0.39
N ASN A 143 -3.62 -20.78 0.28
CA ASN A 143 -2.24 -21.04 0.71
C ASN A 143 -1.52 -19.92 1.48
N ASP A 144 -2.01 -18.68 1.54
CA ASP A 144 -1.26 -17.57 2.17
C ASP A 144 -1.77 -17.23 3.58
N PHE A 145 -0.87 -16.81 4.48
CA PHE A 145 -1.18 -16.44 5.86
C PHE A 145 -1.40 -14.93 5.98
N LEU A 146 -2.58 -14.52 6.46
CA LEU A 146 -2.94 -13.13 6.72
C LEU A 146 -2.64 -12.80 8.20
N GLY A 147 -1.36 -12.53 8.49
CA GLY A 147 -0.91 -12.34 9.86
C GLY A 147 -0.51 -13.65 10.58
N GLY A 148 0.27 -13.49 11.65
CA GLY A 148 0.98 -14.59 12.33
C GLY A 148 0.09 -15.55 13.14
N LYS A 149 0.73 -16.38 13.96
CA LYS A 149 0.04 -17.22 14.95
C LYS A 149 -0.27 -16.38 16.18
N TYR A 150 -1.54 -16.32 16.59
CA TYR A 150 -1.95 -15.57 17.78
C TYR A 150 -2.28 -16.52 18.94
N CYS A 151 -1.74 -16.23 20.12
CA CYS A 151 -2.02 -16.97 21.35
C CYS A 151 -2.14 -16.00 22.55
N GLY A 152 -3.04 -16.32 23.49
CA GLY A 152 -3.22 -15.56 24.73
C GLY A 152 -4.11 -14.30 24.61
N ALA A 153 -4.27 -13.59 25.73
CA ALA A 153 -5.02 -12.33 25.80
C ALA A 153 -4.17 -11.18 25.25
N LEU A 154 -4.05 -11.10 23.93
CA LEU A 154 -3.40 -9.97 23.26
C LEU A 154 -4.39 -8.84 23.03
N THR A 155 -3.88 -7.62 23.05
CA THR A 155 -4.58 -6.40 22.65
C THR A 155 -5.24 -6.55 21.28
N PRO A 156 -6.33 -5.84 20.97
CA PRO A 156 -7.05 -6.02 19.72
C PRO A 156 -6.15 -5.77 18.51
N ILE A 157 -5.86 -6.82 17.75
CA ILE A 157 -5.09 -6.73 16.50
C ILE A 157 -6.08 -6.45 15.37
N SER A 158 -5.80 -5.42 14.57
CA SER A 158 -6.57 -5.11 13.36
C SER A 158 -5.91 -5.77 12.15
N LEU A 159 -6.58 -6.73 11.54
CA LEU A 159 -6.14 -7.40 10.32
C LEU A 159 -6.99 -6.91 9.15
N LYS A 160 -6.36 -6.71 8.00
CA LYS A 160 -7.01 -6.26 6.78
C LYS A 160 -6.71 -7.29 5.69
N SER A 161 -7.73 -7.76 4.98
CA SER A 161 -7.59 -8.75 3.90
C SER A 161 -7.64 -8.07 2.53
N THR A 162 -6.88 -8.58 1.55
CA THR A 162 -6.92 -8.19 0.13
C THR A 162 -7.74 -9.17 -0.73
N LYS A 163 -8.25 -10.26 -0.15
CA LYS A 163 -9.18 -11.23 -0.76
C LYS A 163 -10.58 -11.14 -0.14
N ASN A 164 -11.61 -11.46 -0.93
CA ASN A 164 -13.02 -11.53 -0.51
C ASN A 164 -13.30 -12.73 0.38
N THR A 165 -12.29 -13.57 0.59
CA THR A 165 -12.37 -14.79 1.38
C THR A 165 -11.20 -14.80 2.36
N VAL A 166 -11.54 -14.78 3.64
CA VAL A 166 -10.61 -14.99 4.74
C VAL A 166 -10.98 -16.30 5.42
N LYS A 167 -10.01 -17.21 5.56
CA LYS A 167 -10.20 -18.46 6.28
C LYS A 167 -9.63 -18.31 7.70
N ILE A 168 -10.51 -18.41 8.68
CA ILE A 168 -10.17 -18.33 10.10
C ILE A 168 -10.10 -19.75 10.65
N ILE A 169 -8.95 -20.13 11.20
CA ILE A 169 -8.72 -21.48 11.74
C ILE A 169 -8.34 -21.32 13.22
N LEU A 170 -9.18 -21.88 14.09
CA LEU A 170 -8.89 -22.01 15.51
C LEU A 170 -8.44 -23.44 15.78
N GLU A 171 -7.21 -23.62 16.27
CA GLU A 171 -6.67 -24.90 16.72
C GLU A 171 -6.66 -24.94 18.24
N THR A 172 -7.36 -25.92 18.82
CA THR A 172 -7.46 -26.12 20.26
C THR A 172 -6.79 -27.43 20.70
N SER A 173 -6.27 -27.46 21.94
CA SER A 173 -5.72 -28.68 22.52
C SER A 173 -6.80 -29.43 23.31
N ALA A 174 -6.77 -30.77 23.30
CA ALA A 174 -7.79 -31.62 23.92
C ALA A 174 -7.92 -31.49 25.45
N LEU A 175 -7.07 -30.69 26.10
CA LEU A 175 -6.97 -30.55 27.56
C LEU A 175 -7.52 -29.21 28.11
N SER A 176 -7.92 -28.28 27.26
CA SER A 176 -8.37 -26.94 27.68
C SER A 176 -9.87 -26.74 27.42
N SER A 177 -10.55 -26.17 28.41
CA SER A 177 -11.96 -25.75 28.33
C SER A 177 -12.18 -24.77 27.17
N ALA A 178 -13.35 -24.88 26.53
CA ALA A 178 -13.80 -24.14 25.35
C ALA A 178 -13.17 -22.75 25.17
N ALA A 179 -12.44 -22.57 24.07
CA ALA A 179 -11.92 -21.28 23.63
C ALA A 179 -13.04 -20.46 22.99
N THR A 180 -13.43 -19.36 23.60
CA THR A 180 -14.37 -18.41 23.00
C THR A 180 -13.63 -17.25 22.35
N PHE A 181 -13.96 -16.94 21.10
CA PHE A 181 -13.53 -15.70 20.47
C PHE A 181 -14.68 -14.97 19.78
N THR A 182 -14.68 -13.65 19.91
CA THR A 182 -15.51 -12.76 19.09
C THR A 182 -14.64 -12.23 17.96
N LEU A 183 -15.26 -11.93 16.82
CA LEU A 183 -14.56 -11.37 15.69
C LEU A 183 -15.57 -10.49 14.93
N THR A 184 -15.30 -9.20 14.87
CA THR A 184 -16.11 -8.21 14.16
C THR A 184 -15.46 -7.90 12.82
N PHE A 185 -16.23 -7.79 11.76
CA PHE A 185 -15.70 -7.44 10.45
C PHE A 185 -16.50 -6.37 9.72
N ALA A 186 -15.86 -5.65 8.81
CA ALA A 186 -16.49 -4.61 7.99
C ALA A 186 -15.90 -4.58 6.57
N GLU A 187 -16.74 -4.31 5.58
CA GLU A 187 -16.29 -4.04 4.21
C GLU A 187 -15.93 -2.55 4.10
N GLN A 188 -14.72 -2.22 3.63
CA GLN A 188 -14.31 -0.82 3.43
C GLN A 188 -14.00 -0.54 1.96
N ASN A 189 -14.78 0.36 1.37
CA ASN A 189 -14.66 0.74 -0.03
C ASN A 189 -13.45 1.70 -0.19
N ARG A 190 -12.25 1.16 -0.40
CA ARG A 190 -11.01 1.95 -0.55
C ARG A 190 -10.63 2.12 -2.02
N ILE A 191 -10.48 3.37 -2.44
CA ILE A 191 -9.96 3.75 -3.76
C ILE A 191 -8.45 3.40 -3.88
N CYS A 192 -7.75 3.27 -2.74
CA CYS A 192 -6.32 2.99 -2.62
C CYS A 192 -5.92 2.44 -1.23
N GLY A 193 -4.72 1.86 -1.16
CA GLY A 193 -4.17 1.23 0.04
C GLY A 193 -4.01 -0.28 -0.14
N GLY A 194 -3.74 -0.98 0.97
CA GLY A 194 -3.71 -2.45 1.04
C GLY A 194 -2.36 -3.01 1.48
N PHE A 195 -2.16 -4.31 1.28
CA PHE A 195 -0.90 -4.99 1.59
C PHE A 195 -0.06 -5.15 0.35
N VAL A 196 1.25 -4.97 0.51
CA VAL A 196 2.22 -5.12 -0.57
C VAL A 196 3.31 -6.06 -0.11
N ASN A 197 3.34 -7.24 -0.72
CA ASN A 197 4.43 -8.18 -0.49
C ASN A 197 5.61 -7.83 -1.40
N ALA A 198 6.62 -7.19 -0.84
CA ALA A 198 7.82 -6.73 -1.54
C ALA A 198 8.95 -7.80 -1.59
N SER A 199 8.60 -9.08 -1.44
CA SER A 199 9.52 -10.21 -1.71
C SER A 199 10.04 -10.19 -3.15
N SER A 200 9.25 -9.64 -4.08
CA SER A 200 9.66 -9.29 -5.43
C SER A 200 9.44 -7.79 -5.66
N PRO A 201 10.21 -7.13 -6.55
CA PRO A 201 10.00 -5.73 -6.90
C PRO A 201 8.54 -5.44 -7.23
N SER A 202 7.99 -4.42 -6.57
CA SER A 202 6.58 -4.04 -6.61
C SER A 202 6.47 -2.52 -6.69
N GLN A 203 5.32 -2.02 -7.13
CA GLN A 203 5.06 -0.58 -7.18
C GLN A 203 3.92 -0.19 -6.23
N VAL A 204 4.10 0.94 -5.57
CA VAL A 204 3.04 1.60 -4.77
C VAL A 204 2.78 2.96 -5.39
N ILE A 205 1.58 3.12 -5.94
CA ILE A 205 1.19 4.29 -6.71
C ILE A 205 -0.04 4.96 -6.12
N SER A 206 -0.14 6.28 -6.28
CA SER A 206 -1.36 7.02 -5.97
C SER A 206 -2.51 6.61 -6.91
N PRO A 207 -3.78 6.74 -6.49
CA PRO A 207 -4.92 6.70 -7.40
C PRO A 207 -4.71 7.54 -8.65
N GLY A 208 -5.20 7.05 -9.79
CA GLY A 208 -5.17 7.79 -11.06
C GLY A 208 -3.80 7.95 -11.71
N TYR A 209 -2.70 7.47 -11.09
CA TYR A 209 -1.36 7.54 -11.65
C TYR A 209 -1.31 6.90 -13.07
N PRO A 210 -0.64 7.51 -14.08
CA PRO A 210 0.28 8.65 -14.00
C PRO A 210 -0.39 10.04 -13.94
N ASN A 211 -1.71 10.09 -14.06
CA ASN A 211 -2.49 11.33 -13.93
C ASN A 211 -2.79 11.64 -12.45
N THR A 212 -3.38 12.80 -12.20
CA THR A 212 -3.84 13.16 -10.86
C THR A 212 -5.23 12.61 -10.63
N TYR A 213 -5.51 12.16 -9.41
CA TYR A 213 -6.84 11.74 -9.01
C TYR A 213 -7.64 12.99 -8.68
N GLY A 214 -8.67 13.34 -9.46
CA GLY A 214 -9.38 14.64 -9.38
C GLY A 214 -10.13 14.94 -8.06
N GLN A 215 -9.88 14.19 -6.99
CA GLN A 215 -10.43 14.38 -5.65
C GLN A 215 -9.39 14.09 -4.57
N PRO A 216 -9.52 14.63 -3.34
CA PRO A 216 -8.65 14.24 -2.23
C PRO A 216 -8.85 12.79 -1.81
N VAL A 217 -7.78 12.13 -1.37
CA VAL A 217 -7.79 10.72 -0.92
C VAL A 217 -6.94 10.51 0.30
N LEU A 218 -7.34 9.56 1.15
CA LEU A 218 -6.53 9.06 2.24
C LEU A 218 -6.24 7.57 2.01
N CYS A 219 -5.00 7.27 1.64
CA CYS A 219 -4.54 5.93 1.32
C CYS A 219 -3.58 5.43 2.39
N SER A 220 -3.61 4.13 2.68
CA SER A 220 -2.65 3.52 3.60
C SER A 220 -2.26 2.14 3.09
N TRP A 221 -0.95 1.92 2.96
CA TRP A 221 -0.37 0.63 2.60
C TRP A 221 0.45 0.07 3.76
N LEU A 222 0.43 -1.25 3.90
CA LEU A 222 1.38 -1.99 4.71
C LEU A 222 2.24 -2.84 3.78
N ILE A 223 3.54 -2.58 3.78
CA ILE A 223 4.51 -3.27 2.94
C ILE A 223 5.26 -4.26 3.80
N ASN A 224 5.35 -5.51 3.38
CA ASN A 224 6.06 -6.56 4.10
C ASN A 224 7.07 -7.29 3.21
N VAL A 225 8.14 -7.77 3.83
CA VAL A 225 9.15 -8.66 3.24
C VAL A 225 9.30 -9.92 4.10
N PRO A 226 9.97 -10.97 3.61
CA PRO A 226 10.22 -12.16 4.42
C PRO A 226 11.07 -11.84 5.64
N ARG A 227 11.04 -12.73 6.64
CA ARG A 227 11.76 -12.52 7.88
C ARG A 227 13.24 -12.24 7.67
N ASN A 228 13.81 -11.42 8.55
CA ASN A 228 15.20 -10.98 8.54
C ASN A 228 15.60 -10.18 7.29
N ASN A 229 14.64 -9.60 6.58
CA ASN A 229 14.90 -8.68 5.49
C ASN A 229 14.40 -7.28 5.82
N GLU A 230 15.01 -6.32 5.15
CA GLU A 230 14.61 -4.92 5.19
C GLU A 230 13.96 -4.54 3.85
N ILE A 231 13.33 -3.37 3.81
CA ILE A 231 12.58 -2.85 2.67
C ILE A 231 13.34 -1.66 2.11
N GLN A 232 13.56 -1.66 0.81
CA GLN A 232 14.04 -0.50 0.07
C GLN A 232 12.84 0.15 -0.63
N ILE A 233 12.67 1.45 -0.41
CA ILE A 233 11.69 2.27 -1.12
C ILE A 233 12.44 3.35 -1.89
N ASN A 234 12.23 3.36 -3.21
CA ASN A 234 12.75 4.37 -4.10
C ASN A 234 11.59 5.20 -4.65
N MET A 235 11.66 6.53 -4.51
CA MET A 235 10.72 7.41 -5.17
C MET A 235 11.05 7.51 -6.66
N THR A 236 10.10 7.11 -7.52
CA THR A 236 10.24 7.30 -8.97
C THR A 236 9.58 8.58 -9.44
N ASN A 237 8.45 8.97 -8.86
CA ASN A 237 7.76 10.20 -9.21
C ASN A 237 7.00 10.75 -8.02
N ARG A 238 7.09 12.06 -7.78
CA ARG A 238 6.28 12.74 -6.78
C ARG A 238 5.78 14.08 -7.30
N LEU A 239 4.52 14.37 -6.99
CA LEU A 239 3.91 15.68 -7.10
C LEU A 239 3.05 15.88 -5.85
N CYS A 240 3.58 16.61 -4.87
CA CYS A 240 2.88 16.90 -3.61
C CYS A 240 2.35 18.33 -3.63
N SER A 241 1.22 18.54 -4.31
CA SER A 241 0.56 19.86 -4.41
C SER A 241 -0.55 20.02 -3.38
N GLY A 242 -0.84 21.28 -3.01
CA GLY A 242 -2.00 21.63 -2.19
C GLY A 242 -1.96 21.14 -0.74
N GLY A 243 -0.77 20.86 -0.19
CA GLY A 243 -0.61 20.32 1.15
C GLY A 243 -0.75 18.80 1.26
N ALA A 244 -0.59 18.08 0.14
CA ALA A 244 -0.50 16.62 0.16
C ALA A 244 0.72 16.16 0.97
N THR A 245 0.57 15.04 1.70
CA THR A 245 1.65 14.45 2.52
C THR A 245 1.82 12.97 2.18
N LEU A 246 3.05 12.47 2.21
CA LEU A 246 3.37 11.07 1.92
C LEU A 246 4.35 10.54 2.96
N TYR A 247 3.82 9.99 4.04
CA TYR A 247 4.62 9.43 5.12
C TYR A 247 5.00 7.98 4.85
N VAL A 248 6.27 7.67 5.10
CA VAL A 248 6.82 6.33 5.17
C VAL A 248 7.37 6.13 6.58
N THR A 249 6.85 5.11 7.26
CA THR A 249 7.11 4.87 8.68
C THR A 249 7.56 3.42 8.88
N ASP A 250 8.64 3.21 9.63
CA ASP A 250 9.00 1.87 10.11
C ASP A 250 7.87 1.29 10.97
N GLU A 251 7.49 0.03 10.75
CA GLU A 251 6.39 -0.63 11.45
C GLU A 251 6.84 -1.98 12.04
N PRO A 252 6.82 -2.17 13.37
CA PRO A 252 6.38 -1.22 14.39
C PRO A 252 7.38 -0.06 14.58
N LEU A 253 6.86 1.13 14.88
CA LEU A 253 7.69 2.30 15.15
C LEU A 253 8.38 2.16 16.52
N VAL A 254 9.65 1.78 16.50
CA VAL A 254 10.53 1.78 17.69
C VAL A 254 11.19 3.14 17.88
N ALA A 255 11.81 3.39 19.04
CA ALA A 255 12.46 4.69 19.33
C ALA A 255 13.53 5.11 18.29
N ALA A 256 14.18 4.13 17.66
CA ALA A 256 15.14 4.33 16.57
C ALA A 256 14.49 4.39 15.17
N GLY A 257 13.19 4.07 15.08
CA GLY A 257 12.43 3.96 13.85
C GLY A 257 12.31 5.29 13.10
N GLN A 258 12.17 5.19 11.79
CA GLN A 258 12.06 6.34 10.90
C GLN A 258 10.59 6.66 10.65
N ASN A 259 10.28 7.96 10.59
CA ASN A 259 9.01 8.47 10.09
C ASN A 259 9.31 9.66 9.17
N VAL A 260 9.18 9.44 7.88
CA VAL A 260 9.74 10.31 6.85
C VAL A 260 8.62 10.79 5.93
N ASP A 261 8.53 12.10 5.71
CA ASP A 261 7.65 12.66 4.69
C ASP A 261 8.39 12.75 3.35
N LEU A 262 8.04 11.88 2.41
CA LEU A 262 8.62 11.88 1.06
C LEU A 262 8.09 13.04 0.18
N CYS A 263 7.16 13.85 0.69
CA CYS A 263 6.81 15.12 0.07
C CYS A 263 7.79 16.25 0.41
N ASP A 264 8.64 16.09 1.42
CA ASP A 264 9.69 17.07 1.73
C ASP A 264 10.78 17.05 0.63
N PRO A 265 10.95 18.16 -0.13
CA PRO A 265 11.95 18.20 -1.20
C PRO A 265 13.40 18.18 -0.70
N SER A 266 13.63 18.47 0.59
CA SER A 266 14.95 18.42 1.22
C SER A 266 15.36 17.00 1.57
N LEU A 267 14.44 16.05 1.54
CA LEU A 267 14.70 14.66 1.83
C LEU A 267 14.96 13.89 0.52
N HIS A 268 16.05 13.14 0.51
CA HIS A 268 16.56 12.54 -0.72
C HIS A 268 16.54 11.00 -0.60
N ASP A 269 15.81 10.36 -1.51
CA ASP A 269 15.64 8.91 -1.64
C ASP A 269 16.96 8.21 -2.00
N PRO A 270 17.25 6.97 -1.54
CA PRO A 270 16.29 5.94 -1.12
C PRO A 270 16.04 5.83 0.40
N PHE A 271 14.85 5.34 0.77
CA PHE A 271 14.50 4.93 2.13
C PHE A 271 14.82 3.45 2.33
N TYR A 272 15.47 3.13 3.45
CA TYR A 272 15.72 1.76 3.89
C TYR A 272 15.08 1.55 5.26
N SER A 273 14.23 0.54 5.39
CA SER A 273 13.57 0.24 6.66
C SER A 273 14.53 -0.37 7.69
N LEU A 274 14.17 -0.26 8.96
CA LEU A 274 14.81 -0.96 10.09
C LEU A 274 14.11 -2.27 10.46
N SER A 275 13.03 -2.60 9.75
CA SER A 275 12.21 -3.77 10.05
C SER A 275 11.67 -4.44 8.79
N GLU A 276 11.04 -5.59 8.98
CA GLU A 276 10.41 -6.39 7.93
C GLU A 276 9.10 -5.76 7.41
N SER A 277 8.65 -4.63 7.98
CA SER A 277 7.41 -3.98 7.63
C SER A 277 7.50 -2.46 7.64
N VAL A 278 6.83 -1.85 6.67
CA VAL A 278 6.76 -0.39 6.53
C VAL A 278 5.31 0.01 6.29
N LYS A 279 4.89 1.07 6.96
CA LYS A 279 3.60 1.70 6.73
C LYS A 279 3.77 2.92 5.86
N VAL A 280 3.00 2.97 4.77
CA VAL A 280 2.91 4.16 3.91
C VAL A 280 1.55 4.81 4.11
N LEU A 281 1.54 6.10 4.42
CA LEU A 281 0.32 6.89 4.60
C LEU A 281 0.36 8.08 3.65
N TYR A 282 -0.61 8.12 2.74
CA TYR A 282 -0.73 9.20 1.77
C TYR A 282 -2.03 9.96 1.99
N ASN A 283 -1.90 11.26 2.25
CA ASN A 283 -3.00 12.20 2.24
C ASN A 283 -2.88 13.02 0.95
N GLY A 284 -3.57 12.58 -0.10
CA GLY A 284 -3.53 13.18 -1.42
C GLY A 284 -4.58 14.25 -1.61
N THR A 285 -4.24 15.30 -2.35
CA THR A 285 -5.15 16.29 -2.92
C THR A 285 -5.53 15.92 -4.36
N SER A 286 -6.46 16.67 -4.96
CA SER A 286 -6.94 16.45 -6.33
C SER A 286 -5.86 16.59 -7.43
N THR A 287 -4.72 17.18 -7.08
CA THR A 287 -3.62 17.49 -8.01
C THR A 287 -2.32 16.78 -7.65
N SER A 288 -2.30 16.05 -6.54
CA SER A 288 -1.11 15.33 -6.10
C SER A 288 -1.07 13.92 -6.67
N LYS A 289 0.14 13.38 -6.84
CA LYS A 289 0.38 11.99 -7.26
C LYS A 289 1.74 11.52 -6.81
N PHE A 290 1.93 10.21 -6.73
CA PHE A 290 3.23 9.62 -6.47
C PHE A 290 3.37 8.22 -7.06
N SER A 291 4.60 7.77 -7.21
CA SER A 291 4.99 6.41 -7.55
C SER A 291 6.25 6.04 -6.77
N LEU A 292 6.17 4.92 -6.06
CA LEU A 292 7.24 4.29 -5.30
C LEU A 292 7.56 2.93 -5.91
N ASP A 293 8.84 2.67 -6.14
CA ASP A 293 9.33 1.31 -6.36
C ASP A 293 9.75 0.73 -5.01
N VAL A 294 9.30 -0.50 -4.74
CA VAL A 294 9.47 -1.14 -3.45
C VAL A 294 9.98 -2.55 -3.63
N SER A 295 11.02 -2.91 -2.90
CA SER A 295 11.63 -4.22 -2.98
C SER A 295 12.29 -4.61 -1.66
N THR A 296 12.67 -5.87 -1.55
CA THR A 296 13.57 -6.33 -0.50
C THR A 296 14.91 -5.59 -0.62
N ALA A 297 15.39 -5.02 0.49
CA ALA A 297 16.67 -4.34 0.57
C ALA A 297 17.80 -5.35 0.79
N GLY A 298 18.82 -5.29 -0.06
CA GLY A 298 20.12 -5.84 0.27
C GLY A 298 20.89 -4.94 1.25
N CYS A 299 22.01 -5.45 1.76
CA CYS A 299 22.94 -4.63 2.54
C CYS A 299 24.08 -4.01 1.72
N GLN A 300 24.08 -4.24 0.40
CA GLN A 300 24.83 -3.41 -0.54
C GLN A 300 23.95 -2.23 -0.96
N ARG A 301 24.34 -1.02 -0.55
CA ARG A 301 23.54 0.20 -0.72
C ARG A 301 24.34 1.30 -1.37
N SER A 302 23.67 2.11 -2.18
CA SER A 302 24.28 3.23 -2.90
C SER A 302 23.48 4.50 -2.63
N TYR A 303 24.20 5.54 -2.25
CA TYR A 303 23.67 6.85 -1.89
C TYR A 303 24.29 7.88 -2.84
N SER A 304 23.44 8.68 -3.50
CA SER A 304 23.87 9.74 -4.41
C SER A 304 23.46 11.14 -3.92
N GLN A 305 22.90 11.20 -2.73
CA GLN A 305 22.30 12.39 -2.14
C GLN A 305 23.40 13.25 -1.48
N PRO A 306 23.19 14.56 -1.32
CA PRO A 306 24.16 15.42 -0.62
C PRO A 306 24.24 15.11 0.88
N SER A 307 23.20 14.54 1.47
CA SER A 307 23.19 14.10 2.86
C SER A 307 22.24 12.93 3.03
N GLY A 308 22.44 12.16 4.09
CA GLY A 308 21.59 11.00 4.38
C GLY A 308 22.00 10.33 5.68
N ARG A 309 21.26 9.27 6.03
CA ARG A 309 21.46 8.48 7.24
C ARG A 309 21.56 7.01 6.84
N ILE A 310 22.52 6.30 7.44
CA ILE A 310 22.81 4.90 7.18
C ILE A 310 22.74 4.17 8.51
N PHE A 311 21.97 3.10 8.50
CA PHE A 311 21.92 2.14 9.59
C PHE A 311 22.56 0.84 9.14
N SER A 312 23.27 0.18 10.06
CA SER A 312 23.64 -1.21 9.85
C SER A 312 22.40 -2.09 9.77
N SER A 313 22.45 -3.14 8.97
CA SER A 313 21.35 -4.10 8.91
C SER A 313 21.07 -4.72 10.29
N GLY A 314 19.78 -4.80 10.65
CA GLY A 314 19.30 -5.27 11.95
C GLY A 314 19.23 -4.21 13.06
N PHE A 315 19.74 -2.99 12.86
CA PHE A 315 19.64 -1.90 13.83
C PHE A 315 18.16 -1.57 14.16
N PRO A 316 17.78 -1.29 15.43
CA PRO A 316 18.60 -1.13 16.63
C PRO A 316 18.87 -2.44 17.39
N PHE A 317 18.52 -3.59 16.82
CA PHE A 317 18.79 -4.90 17.40
C PHE A 317 20.15 -5.42 16.96
N SER A 318 20.48 -6.64 17.38
CA SER A 318 21.75 -7.26 17.01
C SER A 318 21.86 -7.41 15.50
N TYR A 319 22.95 -6.94 14.91
CA TYR A 319 23.30 -7.33 13.54
C TYR A 319 23.60 -8.82 13.48
N GLN A 320 23.55 -9.37 12.26
CA GLN A 320 23.82 -10.77 11.99
C GLN A 320 25.32 -11.05 11.78
N ASN A 321 25.72 -12.28 12.10
CA ASN A 321 27.09 -12.79 11.93
C ASN A 321 27.36 -13.18 10.47
N ASN A 322 28.62 -13.16 10.04
CA ASN A 322 29.09 -13.50 8.70
C ASN A 322 28.55 -12.60 7.58
N HIS A 323 28.33 -11.32 7.86
CA HIS A 323 27.87 -10.36 6.87
C HIS A 323 29.01 -9.53 6.30
N ASN A 324 28.87 -9.16 5.02
CA ASN A 324 29.76 -8.25 4.33
C ASN A 324 28.93 -7.19 3.60
N CYS A 325 28.61 -6.14 4.33
CA CYS A 325 27.73 -5.09 3.86
C CYS A 325 28.55 -3.90 3.37
N THR A 326 28.14 -3.33 2.23
CA THR A 326 28.86 -2.25 1.58
C THR A 326 27.94 -1.08 1.32
N TYR A 327 28.29 0.09 1.81
CA TYR A 327 27.56 1.33 1.60
C TYR A 327 28.44 2.29 0.79
N THR A 328 28.01 2.65 -0.41
CA THR A 328 28.72 3.60 -1.26
C THR A 328 28.01 4.93 -1.25
N ILE A 329 28.71 5.99 -0.89
CA ILE A 329 28.24 7.37 -0.97
C ILE A 329 28.97 8.03 -2.13
N GLN A 330 28.23 8.63 -3.06
CA GLN A 330 28.75 9.34 -4.22
C GLN A 330 28.02 10.68 -4.36
N THR A 331 28.65 11.76 -3.91
CA THR A 331 28.10 13.11 -4.02
C THR A 331 28.54 13.79 -5.33
N ALA A 332 28.01 14.99 -5.59
CA ALA A 332 28.35 15.78 -6.77
C ALA A 332 29.86 16.09 -6.86
N ASN A 333 30.35 16.37 -8.07
CA ASN A 333 31.75 16.76 -8.27
C ASN A 333 32.09 18.03 -7.46
N ASN A 334 33.36 18.15 -7.04
CA ASN A 334 33.85 19.25 -6.20
C ASN A 334 33.20 19.36 -4.81
N THR A 335 32.66 18.25 -4.30
CA THR A 335 32.20 18.15 -2.91
C THR A 335 33.08 17.16 -2.14
N SER A 336 32.92 17.12 -0.81
CA SER A 336 33.65 16.23 0.08
C SER A 336 32.68 15.57 1.05
N VAL A 337 32.86 14.28 1.33
CA VAL A 337 31.99 13.55 2.25
C VAL A 337 32.48 13.65 3.69
N ALA A 338 31.60 14.05 4.60
CA ALA A 338 31.82 13.99 6.04
C ALA A 338 30.89 12.97 6.69
N LEU A 339 31.43 12.06 7.51
CA LEU A 339 30.68 11.02 8.20
C LEU A 339 30.63 11.33 9.70
N TYR A 340 29.45 11.22 10.29
CA TYR A 340 29.20 11.42 11.71
C TYR A 340 28.44 10.21 12.27
N PHE A 341 28.72 9.85 13.52
CA PHE A 341 28.08 8.73 14.19
C PHE A 341 27.21 9.24 15.33
N ARG A 342 26.02 8.68 15.45
CA ARG A 342 25.09 8.92 16.56
C ARG A 342 25.07 7.73 17.52
N GLU A 343 25.08 6.51 16.99
CA GLU A 343 25.21 5.27 17.75
C GLU A 343 26.28 4.39 17.10
N PHE A 344 27.05 3.68 17.92
CA PHE A 344 28.07 2.74 17.46
C PHE A 344 28.35 1.66 18.50
N ASN A 345 28.07 0.41 18.15
CA ASN A 345 28.26 -0.75 19.00
C ASN A 345 28.53 -1.99 18.15
N LEU A 346 29.82 -2.23 17.90
CA LEU A 346 30.35 -3.43 17.28
C LEU A 346 31.11 -4.26 18.32
N GLU A 347 31.42 -5.52 17.99
CA GLU A 347 32.35 -6.31 18.79
C GLU A 347 33.70 -5.59 18.92
N ALA A 348 34.25 -5.60 20.13
CA ALA A 348 35.49 -4.91 20.44
C ALA A 348 36.69 -5.85 20.28
N HIS A 349 37.71 -5.39 19.58
CA HIS A 349 39.01 -6.05 19.53
C HIS A 349 40.13 -5.00 19.46
N PRO A 350 41.28 -5.19 20.14
CA PRO A 350 42.39 -4.20 20.12
C PRO A 350 42.85 -3.78 18.73
N ASN A 351 42.81 -4.71 17.77
CA ASN A 351 43.17 -4.49 16.36
C ASN A 351 41.97 -4.49 15.39
N CYS A 352 40.73 -4.48 15.90
CA CYS A 352 39.50 -4.56 15.08
C CYS A 352 39.50 -5.69 14.03
N VAL A 353 39.82 -6.93 14.44
CA VAL A 353 39.85 -8.09 13.52
C VAL A 353 38.62 -9.00 13.62
N TYR A 354 37.74 -8.74 14.58
CA TYR A 354 36.42 -9.38 14.67
C TYR A 354 35.46 -8.57 13.78
N ASP A 355 34.50 -7.87 14.37
CA ASP A 355 33.61 -6.97 13.64
C ASP A 355 34.24 -5.60 13.41
N LEU A 356 34.15 -5.10 12.18
CA LEU A 356 34.80 -3.84 11.81
C LEU A 356 34.04 -3.08 10.72
N LEU A 357 34.01 -1.76 10.87
CA LEU A 357 33.57 -0.82 9.84
C LEU A 357 34.80 -0.13 9.25
N THR A 358 35.10 -0.42 7.99
CA THR A 358 36.17 0.25 7.23
C THR A 358 35.59 1.40 6.41
N VAL A 359 36.22 2.57 6.46
CA VAL A 359 35.90 3.71 5.59
C VAL A 359 37.01 3.86 4.56
N LYS A 360 36.65 3.85 3.28
CA LYS A 360 37.56 3.99 2.14
C LYS A 360 37.21 5.22 1.29
N ASN A 361 38.23 5.87 0.74
CA ASN A 361 38.06 6.99 -0.20
C ASN A 361 37.88 6.53 -1.65
N SER A 362 37.83 7.49 -2.60
CA SER A 362 37.72 7.22 -4.05
C SER A 362 38.80 6.27 -4.58
N SER A 363 40.03 6.37 -4.07
CA SER A 363 41.18 5.54 -4.45
C SER A 363 41.22 4.19 -3.73
N SER A 364 40.14 3.82 -3.01
CA SER A 364 40.05 2.63 -2.17
C SER A 364 41.05 2.59 -1.01
N GLN A 365 41.67 3.72 -0.67
CA GLN A 365 42.54 3.83 0.50
C GLN A 365 41.69 3.84 1.77
N VAL A 366 42.08 3.04 2.76
CA VAL A 366 41.44 3.03 4.08
C VAL A 366 41.77 4.31 4.82
N VAL A 367 40.73 5.06 5.17
CA VAL A 367 40.79 6.31 5.94
C VAL A 367 40.55 6.04 7.43
N ALA A 368 39.70 5.08 7.74
CA ALA A 368 39.42 4.66 9.12
C ALA A 368 39.03 3.19 9.19
N THR A 369 39.39 2.54 10.30
CA THR A 369 38.87 1.22 10.71
C THR A 369 38.31 1.39 12.12
N LEU A 370 37.04 1.06 12.30
CA LEU A 370 36.29 1.33 13.52
C LEU A 370 35.69 0.03 14.08
N CYS A 371 35.78 -0.19 15.39
CA CYS A 371 35.15 -1.29 16.10
C CYS A 371 34.91 -0.95 17.58
N GLY A 372 34.26 -1.84 18.32
CA GLY A 372 33.93 -1.65 19.72
C GLY A 372 32.71 -0.75 19.98
N ARG A 373 32.61 -0.23 21.20
CA ARG A 373 31.39 0.42 21.74
C ARG A 373 31.52 1.92 21.99
N THR A 374 32.71 2.48 21.77
CA THR A 374 32.96 3.91 21.88
C THR A 374 32.48 4.62 20.63
N LEU A 375 31.72 5.71 20.80
CA LEU A 375 31.25 6.53 19.69
C LEU A 375 32.45 7.11 18.91
N PRO A 376 32.60 6.80 17.60
CA PRO A 376 33.74 7.26 16.82
C PRO A 376 33.76 8.78 16.62
N ASN A 377 34.97 9.35 16.45
CA ASN A 377 35.11 10.71 15.96
C ASN A 377 34.59 10.83 14.52
N PRO A 378 34.12 12.01 14.10
CA PRO A 378 33.74 12.25 12.71
C PRO A 378 34.88 11.95 11.74
N VAL A 379 34.55 11.33 10.59
CA VAL A 379 35.51 10.97 9.55
C VAL A 379 35.32 11.91 8.37
N PHE A 380 36.35 12.68 8.04
CA PHE A 380 36.33 13.65 6.93
C PHE A 380 37.13 13.11 5.75
N LEU A 381 36.46 12.91 4.61
CA LEU A 381 37.11 12.58 3.35
C LEU A 381 37.33 13.86 2.54
N ARG A 382 38.37 13.90 1.72
CA ARG A 382 38.62 15.02 0.78
C ARG A 382 37.98 14.79 -0.59
N ASP A 383 37.37 13.64 -0.78
CA ASP A 383 36.79 13.17 -2.03
C ASP A 383 35.25 13.21 -1.97
N ASN A 384 34.61 13.24 -3.13
CA ASN A 384 33.16 13.14 -3.29
C ASN A 384 32.64 11.68 -3.27
N ARG A 385 33.49 10.71 -2.90
CA ARG A 385 33.10 9.31 -2.79
C ARG A 385 33.65 8.69 -1.51
N ALA A 386 32.78 8.04 -0.76
CA ALA A 386 33.12 7.23 0.40
C ALA A 386 32.56 5.82 0.22
N THR A 387 33.34 4.79 0.56
CA THR A 387 32.87 3.41 0.63
C THR A 387 33.04 2.90 2.05
N LEU A 388 31.93 2.60 2.71
CA LEU A 388 31.90 1.99 4.03
C LEU A 388 31.70 0.49 3.85
N GLN A 389 32.58 -0.32 4.44
CA GLN A 389 32.49 -1.77 4.42
C GLN A 389 32.36 -2.28 5.85
N PHE A 390 31.23 -2.90 6.16
CA PHE A 390 30.95 -3.51 7.45
C PHE A 390 31.09 -5.02 7.33
N LEU A 391 32.08 -5.57 8.03
CA LEU A 391 32.36 -7.01 8.09
C LEU A 391 32.06 -7.52 9.49
N THR A 392 31.37 -8.65 9.57
CA THR A 392 31.12 -9.35 10.83
C THR A 392 31.65 -10.78 10.81
N ASP A 393 32.13 -11.25 11.94
CA ASP A 393 32.65 -12.61 12.10
C ASP A 393 31.55 -13.63 12.41
N ILE A 394 31.90 -14.85 12.85
CA ILE A 394 30.94 -15.93 13.11
C ILE A 394 30.09 -15.74 14.38
N SER A 395 30.41 -14.78 15.26
CA SER A 395 29.87 -14.65 16.60
C SER A 395 29.67 -13.20 17.07
N VAL A 396 29.09 -13.03 18.27
CA VAL A 396 29.00 -11.76 19.02
C VAL A 396 28.49 -10.54 18.23
N GLY A 397 27.18 -10.50 17.98
CA GLY A 397 26.54 -9.30 17.44
C GLY A 397 26.29 -8.19 18.48
N GLY A 398 26.61 -6.95 18.12
CA GLY A 398 26.20 -5.72 18.81
C GLY A 398 25.00 -5.04 18.15
N MET A 399 24.57 -3.88 18.67
CA MET A 399 23.43 -3.12 18.08
C MET A 399 23.75 -2.57 16.69
N GLY A 400 25.03 -2.47 16.31
CA GLY A 400 25.45 -1.91 15.04
C GLY A 400 25.67 -0.41 15.11
N PHE A 401 25.33 0.32 14.05
CA PHE A 401 25.58 1.76 13.96
C PHE A 401 24.43 2.56 13.33
N ASP A 402 24.34 3.81 13.76
CA ASP A 402 23.52 4.87 13.20
C ASP A 402 24.45 6.02 12.81
N GLN A 403 24.62 6.19 11.51
CA GLN A 403 25.57 7.11 10.91
C GLN A 403 24.82 8.09 10.00
N PHE A 404 25.29 9.33 9.91
CA PHE A 404 24.78 10.29 8.94
C PHE A 404 25.93 10.97 8.20
N PHE A 405 25.71 11.25 6.92
CA PHE A 405 26.69 11.90 6.05
C PHE A 405 26.17 13.23 5.54
N LYS A 406 27.12 14.13 5.23
CA LYS A 406 26.89 15.44 4.62
C LYS A 406 27.99 15.78 3.63
#